data_AF-A0A8J4BRS6-F1
#
_entry.id   AF-A0A8J4BRS6-F1
#
_cell.length_a   1.000
_cell.length_b   1.000
_cell.length_c   1.000
_cell.angle_alpha   90.00
_cell.angle_beta   90.00
_cell.angle_gamma   90.00
#
_symmetry.space_group_name_H-M   'P 1'
#
loop_
_entity.id
_entity.type
_entity.pdbx_description
1 polymer ?
#
loop_
_entity_poly.entity_id
_entity_poly.type
_entity_poly.pdbx_seq_one_letter_code
_entity_poly.pdbx_strand_id
1 'polypeptide(L)'
;VHMVEALERMRLPILVALTFAASLLAGSQAQTTVAGTGLNPNFPYVSCKRTPSSYSVGYTISYQGGSTYCFTVNVAIPPNCADYCCVGADVRKFELNVFPQCDVSGLSLKSTLNGFPTKVGPVIDPAPNGNDGATVLRITQLGLNLTNANGAEICITLGLNSAGAGCLTLEELCVPPTGQPAGTCSNALFDSKYDCCPTSRSAIGLPPSPPPPSPPPPSPPPPSPPPPSPRPPSPGPPSPPPPSPPPPSPPPPPPPSPPPPPPPSPPPPQPPTPLPPSPPPPPSPPPPPPPPFASSPSSPSAPTPPSPASTTAPGMPYVRLPHHQSDVHPAFLQAVHLYIC
;
A
#
# COMPACT_ATOMS: atom_id res chain seq x y z
N VAL A 1 79.76 -17.06 -0.73
CA VAL A 1 79.49 -17.68 -2.05
C VAL A 1 78.95 -19.13 -1.95
N HIS A 2 78.45 -19.59 -0.80
CA HIS A 2 77.78 -20.91 -0.72
C HIS A 2 76.62 -20.94 0.29
N MET A 3 75.89 -19.83 0.44
CA MET A 3 74.73 -19.77 1.35
C MET A 3 73.61 -18.83 0.87
N VAL A 4 73.51 -18.58 -0.44
CA VAL A 4 72.42 -17.78 -1.04
C VAL A 4 71.77 -18.49 -2.24
N GLU A 5 72.10 -19.77 -2.47
CA GLU A 5 71.55 -20.57 -3.60
C GLU A 5 70.63 -21.73 -3.15
N ALA A 6 70.17 -21.72 -1.89
CA ALA A 6 69.31 -22.77 -1.35
C ALA A 6 67.88 -22.29 -1.00
N LEU A 7 67.54 -21.02 -1.26
CA LEU A 7 66.20 -20.46 -0.98
C LEU A 7 65.39 -20.11 -2.23
N GLU A 8 65.78 -20.59 -3.42
CA GLU A 8 65.10 -20.28 -4.69
C GLU A 8 64.54 -21.53 -5.42
N ARG A 9 64.31 -22.64 -4.69
CA ARG A 9 63.69 -23.86 -5.27
C ARG A 9 62.59 -24.51 -4.42
N MET A 10 61.94 -23.78 -3.51
CA MET A 10 60.83 -24.33 -2.72
C MET A 10 59.73 -23.32 -2.35
N ARG A 11 59.43 -22.36 -3.22
CA ARG A 11 58.25 -21.48 -3.08
C ARG A 11 57.37 -21.42 -4.34
N LEU A 12 57.37 -22.51 -5.10
CA LEU A 12 56.59 -22.62 -6.33
C LEU A 12 56.11 -24.08 -6.52
N PRO A 13 55.43 -24.69 -5.51
CA PRO A 13 54.08 -25.20 -5.77
C PRO A 13 53.19 -25.37 -4.50
N ILE A 14 53.05 -24.36 -3.64
CA ILE A 14 52.09 -24.40 -2.50
C ILE A 14 51.11 -23.21 -2.55
N LEU A 15 50.76 -22.76 -3.75
CA LEU A 15 49.75 -21.72 -3.97
C LEU A 15 48.83 -22.06 -5.16
N VAL A 16 48.66 -23.36 -5.45
CA VAL A 16 47.77 -23.86 -6.52
C VAL A 16 46.79 -24.93 -6.03
N ALA A 17 46.72 -25.23 -4.73
CA ALA A 17 45.85 -26.29 -4.19
C ALA A 17 44.75 -25.79 -3.23
N LEU A 18 44.30 -24.53 -3.31
CA LEU A 18 43.25 -23.99 -2.42
C LEU A 18 42.19 -23.09 -3.09
N THR A 19 41.97 -23.19 -4.40
CA THR A 19 40.92 -22.38 -5.07
C THR A 19 40.16 -23.13 -6.16
N PHE A 20 39.69 -24.36 -5.87
CA PHE A 20 38.68 -25.02 -6.71
C PHE A 20 37.68 -25.82 -5.86
N ALA A 21 36.80 -25.11 -5.17
CA ALA A 21 35.52 -25.65 -4.72
C ALA A 21 34.56 -24.50 -4.36
N ALA A 22 33.69 -24.11 -5.29
CA ALA A 22 32.32 -23.65 -5.05
C ALA A 22 31.82 -22.84 -6.25
N SER A 23 30.99 -23.44 -7.11
CA SER A 23 30.02 -22.72 -7.96
C SER A 23 29.04 -23.69 -8.63
N LEU A 24 28.24 -24.39 -7.82
CA LEU A 24 26.98 -25.01 -8.27
C LEU A 24 25.99 -24.92 -7.11
N LEU A 25 25.41 -23.74 -6.91
CA LEU A 25 24.14 -23.59 -6.22
C LEU A 25 23.22 -22.76 -7.12
N ALA A 26 22.12 -23.41 -7.49
CA ALA A 26 20.99 -22.81 -8.15
C ALA A 26 20.53 -21.55 -7.41
N GLY A 27 20.07 -20.56 -8.16
CA GLY A 27 19.54 -19.31 -7.63
C GLY A 27 18.34 -19.54 -6.73
N SER A 28 18.57 -19.58 -5.42
CA SER A 28 17.61 -19.10 -4.44
C SER A 28 17.92 -17.63 -4.22
N GLN A 29 16.97 -16.74 -4.54
CA GLN A 29 17.04 -15.35 -4.07
C GLN A 29 16.91 -15.35 -2.55
N ALA A 30 18.04 -15.50 -1.86
CA ALA A 30 18.13 -15.14 -0.47
C ALA A 30 18.14 -13.61 -0.42
N GLN A 31 16.96 -13.02 -0.21
CA GLN A 31 16.88 -11.64 0.26
C GLN A 31 17.70 -11.58 1.54
N THR A 32 18.83 -10.87 1.46
CA THR A 32 19.67 -10.53 2.59
C THR A 32 18.81 -9.80 3.61
N THR A 33 18.35 -10.51 4.64
CA THR A 33 17.78 -9.92 5.84
C THR A 33 18.91 -9.23 6.57
N VAL A 34 19.13 -7.96 6.24
CA VAL A 34 19.87 -7.06 7.11
C VAL A 34 18.97 -6.87 8.34
N ALA A 35 19.38 -7.44 9.47
CA ALA A 35 18.83 -7.09 10.77
C ALA A 35 19.28 -5.66 11.10
N GLY A 36 18.63 -4.69 10.47
CA GLY A 36 18.82 -3.25 10.67
C GLY A 36 17.50 -2.68 11.14
N THR A 37 17.52 -1.99 12.27
CA THR A 37 16.50 -1.06 12.78
C THR A 37 15.22 -0.95 11.95
N GLY A 38 14.26 -1.86 12.18
CA GLY A 38 12.80 -1.72 12.04
C GLY A 38 12.12 -1.16 10.77
N LEU A 39 12.82 -0.52 9.83
CA LEU A 39 12.23 0.22 8.72
C LEU A 39 12.04 -0.69 7.49
N ASN A 40 10.87 -0.61 6.87
CA ASN A 40 10.58 -1.20 5.58
C ASN A 40 10.36 -0.07 4.56
N PRO A 41 11.27 0.16 3.60
CA PRO A 41 11.22 1.32 2.71
C PRO A 41 10.10 1.25 1.66
N ASN A 42 9.48 0.08 1.48
CA ASN A 42 8.47 -0.14 0.45
C ASN A 42 7.09 -0.33 1.07
N PHE A 43 6.08 0.32 0.50
CA PHE A 43 4.67 0.06 0.83
C PHE A 43 4.39 -1.47 0.79
N PRO A 44 3.73 -2.05 1.82
CA PRO A 44 2.94 -1.42 2.89
C PRO A 44 3.72 -1.01 4.15
N TYR A 45 5.03 -0.77 4.04
CA TYR A 45 5.89 -0.33 5.14
C TYR A 45 5.86 -1.28 6.34
N VAL A 46 5.59 -2.57 6.09
CA VAL A 46 5.70 -3.67 7.05
C VAL A 46 6.14 -4.94 6.31
N SER A 47 6.77 -5.89 7.00
CA SER A 47 7.04 -7.20 6.42
C SER A 47 5.71 -7.83 5.98
N CYS A 48 5.57 -8.11 4.68
CA CYS A 48 4.28 -8.44 4.09
C CYS A 48 4.36 -9.70 3.24
N LYS A 49 3.47 -10.66 3.49
CA LYS A 49 3.26 -11.78 2.57
C LYS A 49 2.27 -11.35 1.50
N ARG A 50 2.74 -10.94 0.32
CA ARG A 50 1.91 -10.32 -0.74
C ARG A 50 1.14 -11.32 -1.60
N THR A 51 1.67 -12.53 -1.78
CA THR A 51 1.12 -13.58 -2.63
C THR A 51 1.64 -14.94 -2.17
N PRO A 52 0.90 -16.04 -2.38
CA PRO A 52 -0.50 -16.08 -2.83
C PRO A 52 -1.47 -15.59 -1.72
N SER A 53 -2.63 -15.07 -2.12
CA SER A 53 -3.72 -14.69 -1.23
C SER A 53 -5.07 -14.96 -1.90
N SER A 54 -6.09 -15.22 -1.09
CA SER A 54 -7.48 -15.35 -1.57
C SER A 54 -8.14 -14.01 -1.82
N TYR A 55 -7.62 -12.92 -1.26
CA TYR A 55 -8.16 -11.59 -1.47
C TYR A 55 -7.37 -10.85 -2.55
N SER A 56 -8.04 -9.94 -3.24
CA SER A 56 -7.40 -8.91 -4.07
C SER A 56 -8.28 -7.67 -4.09
N VAL A 57 -7.69 -6.52 -4.40
CA VAL A 57 -8.44 -5.31 -4.73
C VAL A 57 -8.43 -5.16 -6.25
N GLY A 58 -9.61 -4.95 -6.83
CA GLY A 58 -9.77 -4.76 -8.27
C GLY A 58 -8.89 -3.64 -8.81
N TYR A 59 -8.39 -3.82 -10.03
CA TYR A 59 -7.56 -2.80 -10.67
C TYR A 59 -8.37 -1.54 -10.99
N THR A 60 -9.62 -1.67 -11.39
CA THR A 60 -10.46 -0.53 -11.74
C THR A 60 -11.07 0.11 -10.50
N ILE A 61 -10.85 1.41 -10.34
CA ILE A 61 -11.52 2.26 -9.34
C ILE A 61 -12.76 2.89 -9.99
N SER A 62 -13.89 2.80 -9.30
CA SER A 62 -15.13 3.46 -9.71
C SER A 62 -15.18 4.88 -9.13
N TYR A 63 -15.46 5.88 -9.97
CA TYR A 63 -15.67 7.26 -9.54
C TYR A 63 -17.18 7.54 -9.44
N GLN A 64 -17.66 7.84 -8.23
CA GLN A 64 -19.08 8.07 -7.96
C GLN A 64 -19.48 9.56 -7.97
N GLY A 65 -18.56 10.47 -8.33
CA GLY A 65 -18.77 11.91 -8.21
C GLY A 65 -18.47 12.44 -6.79
N GLY A 66 -18.40 13.77 -6.65
CA GLY A 66 -18.16 14.43 -5.36
C GLY A 66 -16.88 13.96 -4.66
N SER A 67 -15.81 13.73 -5.42
CA SER A 67 -14.52 13.19 -4.92
C SER A 67 -14.64 11.84 -4.20
N THR A 68 -15.61 11.02 -4.59
CA THR A 68 -15.81 9.66 -4.07
C THR A 68 -15.24 8.60 -5.02
N TYR A 69 -14.34 7.77 -4.50
CA TYR A 69 -13.61 6.73 -5.22
C TYR A 69 -13.82 5.38 -4.53
N CYS A 70 -14.21 4.36 -5.29
CA CYS A 70 -14.61 3.06 -4.74
C CYS A 70 -13.72 1.93 -5.27
N PHE A 71 -13.27 1.10 -4.33
CA PHE A 71 -12.40 -0.05 -4.52
C PHE A 71 -13.18 -1.33 -4.27
N THR A 72 -13.19 -2.24 -5.23
CA THR A 72 -13.86 -3.53 -5.09
C THR A 72 -12.88 -4.58 -4.55
N VAL A 73 -13.27 -5.28 -3.50
CA VAL A 73 -12.56 -6.45 -2.97
C VAL A 73 -13.08 -7.70 -3.69
N ASN A 74 -12.17 -8.53 -4.17
CA ASN A 74 -12.49 -9.81 -4.82
C ASN A 74 -11.93 -10.96 -3.98
N VAL A 75 -12.67 -12.06 -3.93
CA VAL A 75 -12.23 -13.30 -3.26
C VAL A 75 -12.15 -14.44 -4.28
N ALA A 76 -10.95 -15.00 -4.44
CA ALA A 76 -10.70 -16.19 -5.22
C ALA A 76 -9.52 -16.95 -4.61
N ILE A 77 -9.76 -18.16 -4.08
CA ILE A 77 -8.69 -18.99 -3.50
C ILE A 77 -7.87 -19.57 -4.66
N PRO A 78 -6.56 -19.24 -4.78
CA PRO A 78 -5.73 -19.80 -5.83
C PRO A 78 -5.58 -21.32 -5.68
N PRO A 79 -5.43 -22.07 -6.79
CA PRO A 79 -5.14 -23.50 -6.73
C PRO A 79 -3.89 -23.77 -5.86
N ASN A 80 -3.96 -24.79 -5.02
CA ASN A 80 -2.88 -25.20 -4.10
C ASN A 80 -2.49 -24.15 -3.04
N CYS A 81 -3.32 -23.13 -2.79
CA CYS A 81 -3.06 -22.20 -1.69
C CYS A 81 -3.79 -22.62 -0.40
N ALA A 82 -3.04 -23.19 0.54
CA ALA A 82 -3.52 -23.54 1.88
C ALA A 82 -2.94 -22.64 2.98
N ASP A 83 -2.15 -21.64 2.60
CA ASP A 83 -1.52 -20.72 3.54
C ASP A 83 -2.54 -19.83 4.24
N TYR A 84 -2.11 -19.24 5.37
CA TYR A 84 -2.94 -18.34 6.18
C TYR A 84 -3.64 -17.25 5.35
N CYS A 85 -2.94 -16.58 4.45
CA CYS A 85 -3.51 -15.52 3.58
C CYS A 85 -4.54 -16.00 2.54
N CYS A 86 -4.75 -17.30 2.41
CA CYS A 86 -5.73 -17.89 1.50
C CYS A 86 -6.95 -18.43 2.24
N VAL A 87 -6.76 -19.05 3.41
CA VAL A 87 -7.85 -19.78 4.10
C VAL A 87 -8.18 -19.25 5.49
N GLY A 88 -7.28 -18.48 6.10
CA GLY A 88 -7.41 -18.09 7.52
C GLY A 88 -7.48 -16.58 7.77
N ALA A 89 -6.97 -15.75 6.85
CA ALA A 89 -6.98 -14.31 7.02
C ALA A 89 -8.40 -13.74 6.82
N ASP A 90 -8.78 -12.82 7.70
CA ASP A 90 -9.87 -11.88 7.49
C ASP A 90 -9.32 -10.57 6.90
N VAL A 91 -10.20 -9.60 6.63
CA VAL A 91 -9.86 -8.28 6.14
C VAL A 91 -10.42 -7.25 7.12
N ARG A 92 -9.53 -6.74 7.98
CA ARG A 92 -9.86 -5.78 9.04
C ARG A 92 -9.45 -4.36 8.67
N LYS A 93 -8.42 -4.19 7.85
CA LYS A 93 -7.88 -2.88 7.47
C LYS A 93 -7.49 -2.82 6.01
N PHE A 94 -7.77 -1.69 5.38
CA PHE A 94 -7.36 -1.33 4.02
C PHE A 94 -6.46 -0.11 4.10
N GLU A 95 -5.32 -0.14 3.41
CA GLU A 95 -4.39 0.99 3.33
C GLU A 95 -4.09 1.37 1.89
N LEU A 96 -3.86 2.66 1.67
CA LEU A 96 -3.31 3.24 0.45
C LEU A 96 -1.96 3.88 0.72
N ASN A 97 -1.04 3.79 -0.24
CA ASN A 97 0.15 4.62 -0.25
C ASN A 97 -0.21 6.03 -0.75
N VAL A 98 -0.07 7.05 0.09
CA VAL A 98 -0.53 8.40 -0.21
C VAL A 98 0.56 9.43 -0.02
N PHE A 99 0.42 10.57 -0.68
CA PHE A 99 1.40 11.63 -0.55
C PHE A 99 1.25 12.35 0.81
N PRO A 100 2.38 12.73 1.45
CA PRO A 100 2.35 13.39 2.75
C PRO A 100 1.67 14.77 2.70
N GLN A 101 1.63 15.45 1.56
CA GLN A 101 0.94 16.75 1.46
C GLN A 101 -0.59 16.65 1.66
N CYS A 102 -1.17 15.44 1.59
CA CYS A 102 -2.58 15.22 1.86
C CYS A 102 -2.87 15.10 3.36
N ASP A 103 -1.86 14.90 4.20
CA ASP A 103 -1.99 14.86 5.66
C ASP A 103 -2.04 16.29 6.23
N VAL A 104 -3.22 16.92 6.14
CA VAL A 104 -3.46 18.28 6.65
C VAL A 104 -4.42 18.26 7.83
N SER A 105 -4.16 19.15 8.80
CA SER A 105 -5.02 19.26 9.98
C SER A 105 -6.46 19.64 9.61
N GLY A 106 -7.43 18.97 10.23
CA GLY A 106 -8.86 19.22 10.01
C GLY A 106 -9.40 18.74 8.67
N LEU A 107 -8.69 17.84 7.98
CA LEU A 107 -9.13 17.26 6.71
C LEU A 107 -10.49 16.55 6.84
N SER A 108 -11.39 16.78 5.89
CA SER A 108 -12.66 16.08 5.81
C SER A 108 -12.52 14.82 4.97
N LEU A 109 -12.41 13.66 5.62
CA LEU A 109 -12.44 12.36 4.95
C LEU A 109 -13.59 11.50 5.45
N LYS A 110 -14.22 10.78 4.54
CA LYS A 110 -15.27 9.80 4.86
C LYS A 110 -15.00 8.50 4.13
N SER A 111 -15.50 7.40 4.68
CA SER A 111 -15.53 6.14 3.95
C SER A 111 -16.81 5.38 4.20
N THR A 112 -17.17 4.54 3.24
CA THR A 112 -18.26 3.59 3.33
C THR A 112 -17.78 2.19 2.97
N LEU A 113 -18.48 1.19 3.50
CA LEU A 113 -18.37 -0.20 3.12
C LEU A 113 -19.74 -0.66 2.62
N ASN A 114 -19.84 -1.04 1.36
CA ASN A 114 -21.09 -1.43 0.70
C ASN A 114 -22.19 -0.36 0.84
N GLY A 115 -21.81 0.92 0.70
CA GLY A 115 -22.73 2.06 0.82
C GLY A 115 -23.05 2.50 2.25
N PHE A 116 -22.66 1.74 3.27
CA PHE A 116 -22.86 2.13 4.68
C PHE A 116 -21.62 2.81 5.25
N PRO A 117 -21.74 3.91 6.01
CA PRO A 117 -20.60 4.54 6.67
C PRO A 117 -19.79 3.53 7.49
N THR A 118 -18.46 3.58 7.37
CA THR A 118 -17.60 2.72 8.18
C THR A 118 -17.70 3.12 9.65
N LYS A 119 -17.49 2.14 10.54
CA LYS A 119 -17.51 2.37 11.99
C LYS A 119 -16.41 3.34 12.44
N VAL A 120 -15.27 3.33 11.76
CA VAL A 120 -14.18 4.28 11.96
C VAL A 120 -13.89 4.94 10.63
N GLY A 121 -13.85 6.27 10.65
CA GLY A 121 -13.52 7.07 9.47
C GLY A 121 -12.10 6.80 8.98
N PRO A 122 -11.83 7.11 7.71
CA PRO A 122 -10.48 7.03 7.16
C PRO A 122 -9.56 8.04 7.88
N VAL A 123 -8.29 7.67 8.05
CA VAL A 123 -7.27 8.54 8.63
C VAL A 123 -6.06 8.52 7.71
N ILE A 124 -5.42 9.67 7.55
CA ILE A 124 -4.09 9.78 6.95
C ILE A 124 -3.09 9.97 8.09
N ASP A 125 -2.05 9.16 8.12
CA ASP A 125 -1.00 9.28 9.13
C ASP A 125 0.37 8.80 8.61
N PRO A 126 1.48 9.25 9.23
CA PRO A 126 2.82 8.77 8.91
C PRO A 126 2.93 7.25 9.09
N ALA A 127 3.59 6.57 8.16
CA ALA A 127 3.85 5.15 8.22
C ALA A 127 4.96 4.86 9.25
N PRO A 128 4.69 4.14 10.36
CA PRO A 128 5.65 4.02 11.47
C PRO A 128 6.99 3.38 11.11
N ASN A 129 7.01 2.46 10.14
CA ASN A 129 8.23 1.84 9.67
C ASN A 129 8.61 2.27 8.25
N GLY A 130 7.96 3.30 7.71
CA GLY A 130 8.32 3.85 6.41
C GLY A 130 9.56 4.75 6.51
N ASN A 131 10.10 5.13 5.36
CA ASN A 131 11.09 6.19 5.30
C ASN A 131 10.44 7.55 5.65
N ASP A 132 11.25 8.57 5.89
CA ASP A 132 10.77 9.94 6.12
C ASP A 132 9.78 10.38 5.03
N GLY A 133 8.60 10.84 5.45
CA GLY A 133 7.52 11.27 4.56
C GLY A 133 6.67 10.13 3.97
N ALA A 134 6.91 8.87 4.36
CA ALA A 134 5.99 7.78 4.06
C ALA A 134 4.68 8.00 4.82
N THR A 135 3.57 8.06 4.09
CA THR A 135 2.25 8.35 4.64
C THR A 135 1.24 7.35 4.09
N VAL A 136 0.33 6.90 4.93
CA VAL A 136 -0.73 5.97 4.53
C VAL A 136 -2.10 6.58 4.81
N LEU A 137 -3.06 6.31 3.92
CA LEU A 137 -4.48 6.44 4.26
C LEU A 137 -4.96 5.07 4.70
N ARG A 138 -5.53 4.96 5.90
CA ARG A 138 -6.05 3.70 6.45
C ARG A 138 -7.53 3.77 6.77
N ILE A 139 -8.21 2.67 6.52
CA ILE A 139 -9.59 2.40 6.95
C ILE A 139 -9.56 1.12 7.77
N THR A 140 -10.08 1.15 8.99
CA THR A 140 -10.03 0.01 9.92
C THR A 140 -11.43 -0.50 10.27
N GLN A 141 -11.49 -1.65 10.94
CA GLN A 141 -12.74 -2.29 11.38
C GLN A 141 -13.68 -2.61 10.20
N LEU A 142 -13.13 -3.07 9.07
CA LEU A 142 -13.92 -3.46 7.90
C LEU A 142 -14.77 -4.71 8.14
N GLY A 143 -14.30 -5.66 8.98
CA GLY A 143 -15.07 -6.86 9.33
C GLY A 143 -15.35 -7.78 8.13
N LEU A 144 -14.50 -7.72 7.11
CA LEU A 144 -14.60 -8.54 5.92
C LEU A 144 -13.90 -9.88 6.13
N ASN A 145 -14.37 -10.93 5.48
CA ASN A 145 -13.84 -12.29 5.51
C ASN A 145 -14.19 -13.03 4.21
N LEU A 146 -13.74 -14.28 4.07
CA LEU A 146 -13.93 -15.08 2.85
C LEU A 146 -15.40 -15.19 2.39
N THR A 147 -16.35 -15.09 3.33
CA THR A 147 -17.79 -15.26 3.05
C THR A 147 -18.45 -13.97 2.56
N ASN A 148 -17.99 -12.80 3.00
CA ASN A 148 -18.67 -11.52 2.75
C ASN A 148 -17.82 -10.49 1.98
N ALA A 149 -16.54 -10.76 1.73
CA ALA A 149 -15.64 -9.80 1.09
C ALA A 149 -15.76 -9.78 -0.44
N ASN A 150 -16.29 -10.82 -1.06
CA ASN A 150 -16.35 -10.88 -2.52
C ASN A 150 -17.37 -9.86 -3.06
N GLY A 151 -16.90 -8.92 -3.88
CA GLY A 151 -17.70 -7.81 -4.37
C GLY A 151 -17.92 -6.70 -3.36
N ALA A 152 -17.29 -6.77 -2.18
CA ALA A 152 -17.41 -5.69 -1.20
C ALA A 152 -16.77 -4.41 -1.75
N GLU A 153 -17.46 -3.28 -1.61
CA GLU A 153 -17.04 -1.98 -2.11
C GLU A 153 -16.61 -1.08 -0.96
N ILE A 154 -15.34 -0.71 -0.95
CA ILE A 154 -14.76 0.25 -0.01
C ILE A 154 -14.69 1.59 -0.74
N CYS A 155 -15.52 2.57 -0.34
CA CYS A 155 -15.46 3.90 -0.92
C CYS A 155 -14.79 4.89 0.02
N ILE A 156 -13.98 5.78 -0.54
CA ILE A 156 -13.42 6.96 0.14
C ILE A 156 -13.97 8.21 -0.51
N THR A 157 -14.45 9.15 0.30
CA THR A 157 -14.82 10.49 -0.13
C THR A 157 -13.78 11.45 0.39
N LEU A 158 -13.07 12.07 -0.54
CA LEU A 158 -12.05 13.07 -0.25
C LEU A 158 -12.69 14.44 -0.07
N GLY A 159 -12.08 15.26 0.77
CA GLY A 159 -12.55 16.60 1.07
C GLY A 159 -11.41 17.49 1.52
N LEU A 160 -11.65 18.80 1.53
CA LEU A 160 -10.70 19.79 2.01
C LEU A 160 -10.95 20.08 3.49
N ASN A 161 -9.97 20.66 4.17
CA ASN A 161 -10.18 21.31 5.46
C ASN A 161 -10.82 22.70 5.31
N SER A 162 -11.08 23.39 6.42
CA SER A 162 -11.69 24.73 6.42
C SER A 162 -10.84 25.82 5.74
N ALA A 163 -9.54 25.58 5.55
CA ALA A 163 -8.63 26.47 4.84
C ALA A 163 -8.53 26.16 3.33
N GLY A 164 -9.28 25.18 2.83
CA GLY A 164 -9.20 24.76 1.43
C GLY A 164 -7.98 23.89 1.09
N ALA A 165 -7.29 23.34 2.09
CA ALA A 165 -6.17 22.43 1.91
C ALA A 165 -6.61 20.96 1.97
N GLY A 166 -5.98 20.11 1.16
CA GLY A 166 -6.28 18.68 1.05
C GLY A 166 -6.10 18.18 -0.38
N CYS A 167 -6.50 16.94 -0.62
CA CYS A 167 -6.45 16.29 -1.93
C CYS A 167 -7.86 15.89 -2.34
N LEU A 168 -8.27 16.18 -3.58
CA LEU A 168 -9.63 15.91 -4.09
C LEU A 168 -9.64 14.86 -5.21
N THR A 169 -8.46 14.53 -5.74
CA THR A 169 -8.25 13.56 -6.81
C THR A 169 -7.30 12.44 -6.38
N LEU A 170 -7.34 11.31 -7.08
CA LEU A 170 -6.39 10.22 -6.82
C LEU A 170 -4.99 10.57 -7.31
N GLU A 171 -4.87 11.44 -8.30
CA GLU A 171 -3.61 11.98 -8.80
C GLU A 171 -2.89 12.80 -7.73
N GLU A 172 -3.64 13.57 -6.93
CA GLU A 172 -3.12 14.31 -5.79
C GLU A 172 -2.90 13.42 -4.57
N LEU A 173 -3.76 12.42 -4.36
CA LEU A 173 -3.75 11.56 -3.17
C LEU A 173 -2.70 10.46 -3.23
N CYS A 174 -2.68 9.67 -4.30
CA CYS A 174 -1.96 8.40 -4.34
C CYS A 174 -0.53 8.56 -4.86
N VAL A 175 0.43 7.99 -4.14
CA VAL A 175 1.80 7.85 -4.64
C VAL A 175 1.80 6.72 -5.69
N PRO A 176 2.03 7.02 -6.97
CA PRO A 176 1.97 6.01 -8.01
C PRO A 176 3.11 4.99 -7.85
N PRO A 177 2.84 3.68 -8.01
CA PRO A 177 3.90 2.69 -8.12
C PRO A 177 4.87 3.05 -9.26
N THR A 178 6.14 2.68 -9.15
CA THR A 178 7.14 2.93 -10.19
C THR A 178 6.66 2.43 -11.57
N GLY A 179 6.69 3.32 -12.56
CA GLY A 179 6.26 3.03 -13.93
C GLY A 179 4.74 3.06 -14.14
N GLN A 180 3.95 3.52 -13.18
CA GLN A 180 2.51 3.72 -13.32
C GLN A 180 2.17 5.21 -13.43
N PRO A 181 1.08 5.58 -14.11
CA PRO A 181 0.64 6.98 -14.21
C PRO A 181 0.14 7.50 -12.85
N ALA A 182 0.13 8.82 -12.70
CA ALA A 182 -0.53 9.50 -11.59
C ALA A 182 -2.00 9.04 -11.49
N GLY A 183 -2.53 8.96 -10.27
CA GLY A 183 -3.87 8.41 -10.01
C GLY A 183 -3.91 6.89 -9.82
N THR A 184 -2.80 6.19 -10.06
CA THR A 184 -2.66 4.79 -9.69
C THR A 184 -2.30 4.66 -8.21
N CYS A 185 -3.14 3.98 -7.43
CA CYS A 185 -2.94 3.73 -6.01
C CYS A 185 -2.32 2.36 -5.77
N SER A 186 -1.30 2.30 -4.90
CA SER A 186 -0.90 1.05 -4.25
C SER A 186 -1.81 0.81 -3.05
N ASN A 187 -2.35 -0.40 -2.92
CA ASN A 187 -3.24 -0.75 -1.81
C ASN A 187 -2.81 -2.04 -1.12
N ALA A 188 -3.12 -2.17 0.16
CA ALA A 188 -2.84 -3.35 0.96
C ALA A 188 -4.02 -3.69 1.86
N LEU A 189 -4.29 -4.99 2.01
CA LEU A 189 -5.27 -5.51 2.96
C LEU A 189 -4.57 -6.19 4.13
N PHE A 190 -5.07 -5.91 5.33
CA PHE A 190 -4.56 -6.42 6.59
C PHE A 190 -5.65 -7.14 7.36
N ASP A 191 -5.24 -8.16 8.07
CA ASP A 191 -6.10 -9.02 8.87
C ASP A 191 -6.22 -8.52 10.32
N SER A 192 -6.90 -9.32 11.16
CA SER A 192 -7.01 -9.09 12.60
C SER A 192 -5.73 -9.28 13.41
N LYS A 193 -4.72 -9.97 12.86
CA LYS A 193 -3.40 -10.18 13.48
C LYS A 193 -2.38 -9.11 13.10
N TYR A 194 -2.79 -8.10 12.31
CA TYR A 194 -1.95 -7.04 11.76
C TYR A 194 -0.95 -7.50 10.69
N ASP A 195 -1.14 -8.70 10.14
CA ASP A 195 -0.42 -9.18 8.96
C ASP A 195 -1.15 -8.71 7.69
N CYS A 196 -0.38 -8.36 6.66
CA CYS A 196 -0.93 -8.05 5.34
C CYS A 196 -0.86 -9.25 4.40
N CYS A 197 -1.88 -9.41 3.56
CA CYS A 197 -2.05 -10.58 2.71
C CYS A 197 -2.00 -10.31 1.20
N PRO A 198 -2.80 -9.42 0.61
CA PRO A 198 -2.44 -8.93 -0.71
C PRO A 198 -2.02 -7.47 -0.68
N THR A 199 -1.11 -7.15 -1.59
CA THR A 199 -0.94 -5.78 -2.08
C THR A 199 -1.42 -5.75 -3.52
N SER A 200 -2.28 -4.81 -3.88
CA SER A 200 -2.76 -4.64 -5.25
C SER A 200 -2.46 -3.23 -5.75
N ARG A 201 -2.75 -3.02 -7.03
CA ARG A 201 -2.71 -1.70 -7.67
C ARG A 201 -4.08 -1.42 -8.22
N SER A 202 -4.53 -0.19 -8.09
CA SER A 202 -5.81 0.24 -8.64
C SER A 202 -5.67 1.61 -9.28
N ALA A 203 -6.35 1.84 -10.40
CA ALA A 203 -6.39 3.11 -11.11
C ALA A 203 -7.82 3.41 -11.53
N ILE A 204 -8.15 4.68 -11.73
CA ILE A 204 -9.43 5.06 -12.33
C ILE A 204 -9.51 4.37 -13.69
N GLY A 205 -10.60 3.63 -13.91
CA GLY A 205 -10.88 3.09 -15.23
C GLY A 205 -10.98 4.26 -16.19
N LEU A 206 -10.00 4.43 -17.08
CA LEU A 206 -10.30 5.09 -18.35
C LEU A 206 -11.50 4.33 -18.92
N PRO A 207 -12.54 5.03 -19.44
CA PRO A 207 -13.60 4.32 -20.15
C PRO A 207 -12.93 3.37 -21.13
N PRO A 208 -13.37 2.10 -21.23
CA PRO A 208 -12.77 1.18 -22.19
C PRO A 208 -12.73 1.91 -23.52
N SER A 209 -11.54 2.03 -24.12
CA SER A 209 -11.42 2.67 -25.43
C SER A 209 -12.49 2.03 -26.33
N PRO A 210 -13.31 2.82 -27.05
CA PRO A 210 -14.33 2.26 -27.90
C PRO A 210 -13.67 1.19 -28.78
N PRO A 211 -14.33 0.03 -28.99
CA PRO A 211 -13.76 -1.00 -29.85
C PRO A 211 -13.33 -0.32 -31.16
N PRO A 212 -12.12 -0.60 -31.66
CA PRO A 212 -11.66 0.01 -32.91
C PRO A 212 -12.77 -0.16 -33.95
N PRO A 213 -13.11 0.90 -34.71
CA PRO A 213 -14.18 0.82 -35.69
C PRO A 213 -13.94 -0.43 -36.54
N SER A 214 -14.97 -1.26 -36.69
CA SER A 214 -14.87 -2.48 -37.49
C SER A 214 -14.21 -2.11 -38.82
N PRO A 215 -13.16 -2.83 -39.25
CA PRO A 215 -12.54 -2.53 -40.52
C PRO A 215 -13.63 -2.50 -41.60
N PRO A 216 -13.59 -1.53 -42.54
CA PRO A 216 -14.57 -1.50 -43.62
C PRO A 216 -14.61 -2.88 -44.29
N PRO A 217 -15.80 -3.36 -44.68
CA PRO A 217 -15.92 -4.65 -45.34
C PRO A 217 -14.93 -4.70 -46.51
N PRO A 218 -14.19 -5.82 -46.68
CA PRO A 218 -13.24 -5.95 -47.76
C PRO A 218 -13.94 -5.63 -49.08
N SER A 219 -13.35 -4.73 -49.86
CA SER A 219 -13.83 -4.40 -51.19
C SER A 219 -14.07 -5.70 -51.98
N PRO A 220 -15.16 -5.80 -52.76
CA PRO A 220 -15.40 -6.98 -53.56
C PRO A 220 -14.18 -7.27 -54.45
N PRO A 221 -13.76 -8.54 -54.58
CA PRO A 221 -12.61 -8.89 -55.39
C PRO A 221 -12.84 -8.39 -56.84
N PRO A 222 -11.80 -7.84 -57.49
CA PRO A 222 -11.91 -7.43 -58.88
C PRO A 222 -12.32 -8.62 -59.76
N PRO A 223 -13.06 -8.38 -60.86
CA PRO A 223 -13.45 -9.43 -61.79
C PRO A 223 -12.20 -10.18 -62.28
N SER A 224 -12.31 -11.52 -62.31
CA SER A 224 -11.21 -12.40 -62.68
C SER A 224 -10.68 -12.05 -64.08
N PRO A 225 -9.35 -11.94 -64.27
CA PRO A 225 -8.78 -11.69 -65.58
C PRO A 225 -9.05 -12.88 -66.53
N PRO A 226 -9.12 -12.64 -67.85
CA PRO A 226 -9.29 -13.70 -68.82
C PRO A 226 -8.14 -14.73 -68.76
N PRO A 227 -8.41 -16.00 -69.08
CA PRO A 227 -7.43 -17.07 -68.97
C PRO A 227 -6.21 -16.80 -69.87
N PRO A 228 -4.98 -17.03 -69.38
CA PRO A 228 -3.78 -16.82 -70.17
C PRO A 228 -3.62 -17.90 -71.25
N SER A 229 -3.13 -17.46 -72.42
CA SER A 229 -2.74 -18.33 -73.54
C SER A 229 -1.71 -19.39 -73.12
N PRO A 230 -1.70 -20.57 -73.78
CA PRO A 230 -0.82 -21.67 -73.42
C PRO A 230 0.67 -21.30 -73.50
N ARG A 231 1.42 -21.71 -72.48
CA ARG A 231 2.85 -21.40 -72.30
C ARG A 231 3.73 -22.31 -73.17
N PRO A 232 4.85 -21.81 -73.73
CA PRO A 232 5.85 -22.64 -74.41
C PRO A 232 6.58 -23.60 -73.45
N PRO A 233 7.24 -24.66 -73.95
CA PRO A 233 7.91 -25.65 -73.12
C PRO A 233 9.09 -25.05 -72.31
N SER A 234 9.21 -25.51 -71.07
CA SER A 234 10.16 -25.02 -70.06
C SER A 234 11.63 -25.31 -70.43
N PRO A 235 12.57 -24.37 -70.16
CA PRO A 235 14.00 -24.67 -70.15
C PRO A 235 14.38 -25.53 -68.94
N GLY A 236 15.43 -26.33 -69.09
CA GLY A 236 15.97 -27.20 -68.04
C GLY A 236 16.50 -26.44 -66.80
N PRO A 237 16.67 -27.15 -65.67
CA PRO A 237 16.97 -26.53 -64.38
C PRO A 237 18.38 -25.92 -64.34
N PRO A 238 18.56 -24.73 -63.73
CA PRO A 238 19.88 -24.14 -63.54
C PRO A 238 20.65 -24.82 -62.41
N SER A 239 21.98 -24.86 -62.56
CA SER A 239 22.92 -25.41 -61.58
C SER A 239 22.89 -24.67 -60.24
N PRO A 240 23.17 -25.35 -59.11
CA PRO A 240 23.13 -24.76 -57.78
C PRO A 240 24.21 -23.67 -57.60
N PRO A 241 23.91 -22.59 -56.86
CA PRO A 241 24.87 -21.53 -56.59
C PRO A 241 25.97 -22.01 -55.63
N PRO A 242 27.19 -21.42 -55.73
CA PRO A 242 28.30 -21.74 -54.84
C PRO A 242 28.01 -21.30 -53.39
N PRO A 243 28.63 -21.97 -52.40
CA PRO A 243 28.42 -21.66 -50.98
C PRO A 243 28.92 -20.26 -50.63
N SER A 244 28.12 -19.55 -49.83
CA SER A 244 28.42 -18.19 -49.35
C SER A 244 29.67 -18.16 -48.46
N PRO A 245 30.48 -17.08 -48.52
CA PRO A 245 31.65 -16.92 -47.67
C PRO A 245 31.25 -16.76 -46.18
N PRO A 246 32.14 -17.13 -45.25
CA PRO A 246 31.91 -16.97 -43.82
C PRO A 246 31.79 -15.49 -43.43
N PRO A 247 30.95 -15.15 -42.44
CA PRO A 247 30.75 -13.78 -42.01
C PRO A 247 32.03 -13.20 -41.40
N PRO A 248 32.28 -11.88 -41.59
CA PRO A 248 33.44 -11.21 -41.02
C PRO A 248 33.37 -11.19 -39.48
N SER A 249 34.54 -11.28 -38.85
CA SER A 249 34.68 -11.24 -37.40
C SER A 249 34.17 -9.91 -36.82
N PRO A 250 33.49 -9.93 -35.66
CA PRO A 250 32.99 -8.72 -35.04
C PRO A 250 34.13 -7.78 -34.63
N PRO A 251 33.92 -6.45 -34.69
CA PRO A 251 34.91 -5.48 -34.26
C PRO A 251 35.17 -5.58 -32.75
N PRO A 252 36.38 -5.21 -32.29
CA PRO A 252 36.72 -5.20 -30.87
C PRO A 252 35.83 -4.21 -30.10
N PRO A 253 35.53 -4.48 -28.82
CA PRO A 253 34.73 -3.60 -27.99
C PRO A 253 35.45 -2.25 -27.79
N PRO A 254 34.69 -1.14 -27.69
CA PRO A 254 35.25 0.17 -27.42
C PRO A 254 35.90 0.22 -26.02
N PRO A 255 36.92 1.06 -25.83
CA PRO A 255 37.54 1.25 -24.52
C PRO A 255 36.55 1.82 -23.50
N PRO A 256 36.70 1.48 -22.21
CA PRO A 256 35.84 1.98 -21.15
C PRO A 256 35.94 3.52 -21.04
N SER A 257 34.78 4.16 -20.89
CA SER A 257 34.68 5.60 -20.65
C SER A 257 35.39 5.99 -19.34
N PRO A 258 36.03 7.18 -19.29
CA PRO A 258 36.64 7.67 -18.06
C PRO A 258 35.59 7.90 -16.97
N PRO A 259 35.96 7.75 -15.69
CA PRO A 259 35.06 8.00 -14.58
C PRO A 259 34.61 9.47 -14.55
N PRO A 260 33.37 9.76 -14.15
CA PRO A 260 32.88 11.12 -14.01
C PRO A 260 33.65 11.88 -12.91
N PRO A 261 33.81 13.20 -13.04
CA PRO A 261 34.46 14.01 -12.02
C PRO A 261 33.65 13.99 -10.70
N PRO A 262 34.34 14.15 -9.55
CA PRO A 262 33.66 14.21 -8.26
C PRO A 262 32.70 15.40 -8.19
N PRO A 263 31.55 15.26 -7.51
CA PRO A 263 30.63 16.37 -7.32
C PRO A 263 31.28 17.50 -6.49
N PRO A 264 30.89 18.77 -6.72
CA PRO A 264 31.38 19.90 -5.94
C PRO A 264 30.98 19.75 -4.46
N SER A 265 31.88 20.16 -3.57
CA SER A 265 31.63 20.18 -2.13
C SER A 265 30.39 21.04 -1.79
N PRO A 266 29.53 20.59 -0.86
CA PRO A 266 28.37 21.37 -0.44
C PRO A 266 28.82 22.70 0.21
N PRO A 267 28.04 23.78 0.06
CA PRO A 267 28.31 25.04 0.72
C PRO A 267 28.23 24.88 2.26
N PRO A 268 29.00 25.69 3.01
CA PRO A 268 28.97 25.65 4.47
C PRO A 268 27.55 25.98 5.00
N PRO A 269 27.16 25.40 6.15
CA PRO A 269 25.87 25.69 6.78
C PRO A 269 25.73 27.18 7.08
N GLN A 270 24.59 27.76 6.73
CA GLN A 270 24.28 29.13 7.14
C GLN A 270 24.04 29.19 8.65
N PRO A 271 24.40 30.31 9.32
CA PRO A 271 24.08 30.53 10.73
C PRO A 271 22.57 30.46 10.96
N PRO A 272 22.10 29.95 12.12
CA PRO A 272 20.69 29.96 12.45
C PRO A 272 20.17 31.40 12.49
N THR A 273 19.10 31.67 11.76
CA THR A 273 18.36 32.92 11.86
C THR A 273 17.80 33.06 13.29
N PRO A 274 17.88 34.25 13.91
CA PRO A 274 17.33 34.49 15.24
C PRO A 274 15.82 34.21 15.25
N LEU A 275 15.39 33.47 16.28
CA LEU A 275 13.97 33.17 16.50
C LEU A 275 13.17 34.48 16.66
N PRO A 276 11.99 34.60 16.04
CA PRO A 276 11.10 35.72 16.28
C PRO A 276 10.63 35.73 17.75
N PRO A 277 10.35 36.92 18.31
CA PRO A 277 9.84 37.05 19.68
C PRO A 277 8.50 36.32 19.83
N SER A 278 8.34 35.60 20.95
CA SER A 278 7.12 34.88 21.28
C SER A 278 5.91 35.84 21.30
N PRO A 279 4.75 35.44 20.75
CA PRO A 279 3.54 36.25 20.82
C PRO A 279 3.07 36.39 22.28
N PRO A 280 2.39 37.51 22.62
CA PRO A 280 1.82 37.70 23.94
C PRO A 280 0.76 36.63 24.25
N PRO A 281 0.60 36.24 25.52
CA PRO A 281 -0.43 35.27 25.91
C PRO A 281 -1.83 35.83 25.60
N PRO A 282 -2.78 34.97 25.19
CA PRO A 282 -4.15 35.38 24.95
C PRO A 282 -4.81 35.87 26.25
N PRO A 283 -5.75 36.83 26.17
CA PRO A 283 -6.49 37.31 27.33
C PRO A 283 -7.31 36.18 27.97
N SER A 284 -7.32 36.15 29.30
CA SER A 284 -8.11 35.19 30.07
C SER A 284 -9.61 35.28 29.72
N PRO A 285 -10.31 34.14 29.59
CA PRO A 285 -11.75 34.15 29.33
C PRO A 285 -12.53 34.79 30.49
N PRO A 286 -13.68 35.43 30.20
CA PRO A 286 -14.54 36.00 31.23
C PRO A 286 -15.14 34.89 32.12
N PRO A 287 -15.42 35.19 33.40
CA PRO A 287 -16.03 34.24 34.31
C PRO A 287 -17.45 33.85 33.84
N PRO A 288 -17.88 32.60 34.05
CA PRO A 288 -19.22 32.16 33.68
C PRO A 288 -20.30 32.91 34.48
N PRO A 289 -21.49 33.13 33.89
CA PRO A 289 -22.61 33.76 34.58
C PRO A 289 -23.14 32.87 35.71
N PRO A 290 -23.68 33.46 36.80
CA PRO A 290 -24.26 32.72 37.90
C PRO A 290 -25.51 31.94 37.45
N PRO A 291 -25.75 30.74 38.01
CA PRO A 291 -26.92 29.94 37.66
C PRO A 291 -28.23 30.62 38.12
N PRO A 292 -29.33 30.49 37.35
CA PRO A 292 -30.63 31.03 37.73
C PRO A 292 -31.21 30.28 38.94
N PHE A 293 -31.68 31.04 39.92
CA PHE A 293 -32.36 30.53 41.12
C PHE A 293 -33.63 29.77 40.73
N ALA A 294 -33.61 28.45 40.88
CA ALA A 294 -34.79 27.61 40.72
C ALA A 294 -35.77 27.86 41.88
N SER A 295 -36.96 28.32 41.54
CA SER A 295 -38.08 28.50 42.47
C SER A 295 -38.72 27.14 42.77
N SER A 296 -38.81 26.81 44.06
CA SER A 296 -39.50 25.63 44.59
C SER A 296 -40.97 25.56 44.15
N PRO A 297 -41.48 24.40 43.68
CA PRO A 297 -42.90 24.16 43.58
C PRO A 297 -43.45 23.44 44.81
N SER A 298 -44.56 23.99 45.28
CA SER A 298 -45.39 23.56 46.39
C SER A 298 -46.11 22.23 46.12
N SER A 299 -46.20 21.43 47.18
CA SER A 299 -47.01 20.22 47.33
C SER A 299 -48.51 20.46 47.06
N PRO A 300 -49.23 19.51 46.44
CA PRO A 300 -50.48 19.07 47.07
C PRO A 300 -50.80 17.57 46.97
N SER A 301 -51.23 17.04 48.12
CA SER A 301 -52.37 16.16 48.41
C SER A 301 -52.69 14.90 47.58
N ALA A 302 -52.81 13.81 48.35
CA ALA A 302 -53.32 12.49 48.01
C ALA A 302 -54.78 12.45 47.52
N PRO A 303 -55.14 11.39 46.77
CA PRO A 303 -56.31 10.59 47.15
C PRO A 303 -56.09 9.06 47.10
N THR A 304 -57.00 8.41 47.83
CA THR A 304 -57.17 7.01 48.26
C THR A 304 -57.46 5.98 47.12
N PRO A 305 -57.40 4.65 47.40
CA PRO A 305 -57.22 3.57 46.42
C PRO A 305 -58.52 2.84 46.00
N PRO A 306 -58.43 1.96 44.99
CA PRO A 306 -59.22 0.72 44.97
C PRO A 306 -58.35 -0.54 44.87
N SER A 307 -58.89 -1.60 45.47
CA SER A 307 -58.35 -2.97 45.62
C SER A 307 -58.80 -3.87 44.43
N PRO A 308 -58.60 -5.21 44.43
CA PRO A 308 -57.54 -5.88 43.68
C PRO A 308 -58.07 -6.80 42.55
N ALA A 309 -57.21 -7.13 41.58
CA ALA A 309 -57.47 -8.23 40.65
C ALA A 309 -56.21 -9.09 40.45
N SER A 310 -56.37 -10.37 40.75
CA SER A 310 -55.47 -11.51 40.49
C SER A 310 -54.81 -11.49 39.12
N THR A 311 -53.55 -11.92 39.05
CA THR A 311 -53.06 -13.05 38.20
C THR A 311 -51.60 -13.39 38.54
N THR A 312 -51.45 -14.44 39.35
CA THR A 312 -50.60 -15.64 39.20
C THR A 312 -49.37 -15.64 38.25
N ALA A 313 -48.19 -15.75 38.90
CA ALA A 313 -47.03 -16.65 38.60
C ALA A 313 -46.00 -16.29 37.49
N PRO A 314 -44.82 -16.98 37.44
CA PRO A 314 -43.81 -17.07 38.51
C PRO A 314 -42.36 -16.82 38.04
N GLY A 315 -41.54 -16.32 38.97
CA GLY A 315 -40.19 -16.81 39.27
C GLY A 315 -39.09 -16.78 38.20
N MET A 316 -38.13 -15.86 38.34
CA MET A 316 -36.71 -16.13 38.07
C MET A 316 -35.81 -15.33 39.04
N PRO A 317 -34.76 -15.95 39.61
CA PRO A 317 -33.97 -15.37 40.68
C PRO A 317 -32.92 -14.37 40.18
N TYR A 318 -32.84 -13.26 40.91
CA TYR A 318 -31.86 -12.19 40.81
C TYR A 318 -30.49 -12.70 41.28
N VAL A 319 -29.54 -12.89 40.36
CA VAL A 319 -28.12 -13.09 40.72
C VAL A 319 -27.46 -11.72 40.79
N ARG A 320 -27.28 -11.26 42.03
CA ARG A 320 -26.54 -10.06 42.39
C ARG A 320 -25.04 -10.38 42.30
N LEU A 321 -24.37 -9.98 41.21
CA LEU A 321 -22.91 -10.03 41.12
C LEU A 321 -22.29 -8.85 41.89
N PRO A 322 -21.26 -9.08 42.72
CA PRO A 322 -20.61 -8.04 43.49
C PRO A 322 -19.71 -7.17 42.59
N HIS A 323 -19.77 -5.86 42.87
CA HIS A 323 -18.85 -4.84 42.42
C HIS A 323 -17.40 -5.26 42.73
N HIS A 324 -16.63 -5.58 41.69
CA HIS A 324 -15.17 -5.65 41.80
C HIS A 324 -14.62 -4.24 41.55
N GLN A 325 -14.22 -3.61 42.64
CA GLN A 325 -13.53 -2.33 42.68
C GLN A 325 -12.07 -2.60 42.25
N SER A 326 -11.71 -2.15 41.05
CA SER A 326 -10.33 -2.21 40.56
C SER A 326 -9.63 -0.91 40.91
N ASP A 327 -8.81 -0.97 41.95
CA ASP A 327 -7.80 0.03 42.27
C ASP A 327 -6.85 0.24 41.08
N VAL A 328 -6.80 1.48 40.59
CA VAL A 328 -5.83 1.94 39.61
C VAL A 328 -4.64 2.49 40.39
N HIS A 329 -3.57 1.71 40.50
CA HIS A 329 -2.26 2.22 40.95
C HIS A 329 -1.54 2.89 39.76
N PRO A 330 -1.09 4.15 39.89
CA PRO A 330 -0.31 4.85 38.87
C PRO A 330 1.18 4.62 39.14
N ALA A 331 1.78 3.65 38.48
CA ALA A 331 3.23 3.46 38.50
C ALA A 331 3.70 2.93 37.16
N PHE A 332 3.77 3.78 36.12
CA PHE A 332 4.67 3.60 34.98
C PHE A 332 4.80 4.89 34.12
N LEU A 333 4.89 6.05 34.78
CA LEU A 333 5.25 7.34 34.17
C LEU A 333 6.65 7.77 34.65
N GLN A 334 7.66 6.94 34.39
CA GLN A 334 9.05 7.29 34.73
C GLN A 334 10.10 6.65 33.81
N ALA A 335 9.86 6.66 32.49
CA ALA A 335 10.86 6.18 31.52
C ALA A 335 10.87 6.96 30.18
N VAL A 336 10.45 8.23 30.15
CA VAL A 336 10.59 9.09 28.95
C VAL A 336 11.04 10.51 29.34
N HIS A 337 12.08 10.61 30.16
CA HIS A 337 12.66 11.91 30.53
C HIS A 337 14.20 11.89 30.57
N LEU A 338 14.82 11.00 29.80
CA LEU A 338 16.27 10.81 29.75
C LEU A 338 16.73 10.46 28.33
N TYR A 339 16.22 11.16 27.33
CA TYR A 339 16.82 11.26 26.00
C TYR A 339 16.29 12.55 25.37
N ILE A 340 16.85 13.69 25.80
CA ILE A 340 17.05 14.95 25.06
C ILE A 340 17.78 15.85 26.07
N CYS A 341 19.10 15.76 26.06
CA CYS A 341 20.07 16.79 26.40
C CYS A 341 21.31 16.48 25.55
#